data_AF-A0A317MMU0-F1
#
_entry.id   AF-A0A317MMU0-F1
#
_cell.length_a   1.000
_cell.length_b   1.000
_cell.length_c   1.000
_cell.angle_alpha   90.00
_cell.angle_beta   90.00
_cell.angle_gamma   90.00
#
_symmetry.space_group_name_H-M   'P 1'
#
loop_
_entity.id
_entity.type
_entity.pdbx_description
1 polymer ?
#
loop_
_entity_poly.entity_id
_entity_poly.type
_entity_poly.pdbx_seq_one_letter_code
_entity_poly.pdbx_strand_id
1 'polypeptide(L)'
;MSRRHDPDRRDRIIDACLDVIAAVGVAGASHRRIAQAADVPLGSMTYHFAGMDELLREALSRFAHSVSNRFEERLRTARDRPRAVDAVVAIIADDTFSSPRELVLTHELYTLAARDPSFRDITVEWMGRSRAALENHFDPLTASLMDALVEGLTIHSALDAAPRDLAEIREAVTRMTAGALHPVGEPPSEADTGGYVKGRRRRAEIVRTALTVFGTVGYHRATMAGLAAACGVSRAGLLHHFPTKEALLEAVLTERDRINGELFFDGHDPADDGADYFHRLTRVVEHNQAQPGIVSLFAVLSTEACDPAHPAHAYFRRRYADLRHDVSRALADLERRGLLRPGVTTEGLEFELVALMDGLQVQWLLAPGEVDMAARLRSRLREIADLP
;
A
#
# COMPACT_ATOMS: atom_id res chain seq x y z
N MET A 1 -42.71 14.88 -26.84
CA MET A 1 -41.24 14.72 -26.98
C MET A 1 -40.56 15.45 -25.83
N SER A 2 -39.89 14.78 -24.90
CA SER A 2 -38.79 15.34 -24.09
C SER A 2 -38.12 14.23 -23.28
N ARG A 3 -36.94 13.77 -23.73
CA ARG A 3 -36.07 12.76 -23.06
C ARG A 3 -34.63 12.82 -23.58
N ARG A 4 -34.25 13.92 -24.25
CA ARG A 4 -33.05 14.01 -25.12
C ARG A 4 -32.01 15.05 -24.67
N HIS A 5 -32.39 15.96 -23.78
CA HIS A 5 -31.46 16.65 -22.88
C HIS A 5 -31.94 16.40 -21.46
N ASP A 6 -31.03 15.88 -20.66
CA ASP A 6 -31.11 15.51 -19.26
C ASP A 6 -29.73 15.91 -18.75
N PRO A 7 -29.58 17.14 -18.19
CA PRO A 7 -28.26 17.77 -18.02
C PRO A 7 -27.36 16.94 -17.11
N ASP A 8 -27.95 16.42 -16.05
CA ASP A 8 -27.30 15.64 -14.99
C ASP A 8 -26.99 14.20 -15.45
N ARG A 9 -27.41 13.80 -16.66
CA ARG A 9 -27.18 12.44 -17.21
C ARG A 9 -25.70 12.06 -17.23
N ARG A 10 -24.82 13.02 -17.54
CA ARG A 10 -23.38 12.79 -17.58
C ARG A 10 -22.87 12.46 -16.17
N ASP A 11 -23.33 13.20 -15.18
CA ASP A 11 -22.97 13.02 -13.78
C ASP A 11 -23.52 11.70 -13.22
N ARG A 12 -24.80 11.37 -13.50
CA ARG A 12 -25.38 10.08 -13.10
C ARG A 12 -24.67 8.87 -13.71
N ILE A 13 -24.03 9.00 -14.87
CA ILE A 13 -23.18 7.95 -15.46
C ILE A 13 -21.82 7.86 -14.73
N ILE A 14 -21.24 8.99 -14.32
CA ILE A 14 -19.99 9.05 -13.55
C ILE A 14 -20.18 8.47 -12.14
N ASP A 15 -21.26 8.84 -11.45
CA ASP A 15 -21.53 8.36 -10.09
C ASP A 15 -21.85 6.85 -10.08
N ALA A 16 -22.62 6.38 -11.07
CA ALA A 16 -22.84 4.96 -11.31
C ALA A 16 -21.57 4.20 -11.76
N CYS A 17 -20.57 4.89 -12.33
CA CYS A 17 -19.27 4.30 -12.61
C CYS A 17 -18.54 3.99 -11.30
N LEU A 18 -18.52 4.95 -10.36
CA LEU A 18 -17.97 4.74 -9.01
C LEU A 18 -18.69 3.62 -8.25
N ASP A 19 -20.01 3.54 -8.32
CA ASP A 19 -20.77 2.45 -7.68
C ASP A 19 -20.48 1.08 -8.31
N VAL A 20 -20.27 1.01 -9.63
CA VAL A 20 -19.84 -0.22 -10.30
C VAL A 20 -18.40 -0.61 -9.92
N ILE A 21 -17.47 0.35 -9.83
CA ILE A 21 -16.09 0.08 -9.39
C ILE A 21 -16.09 -0.40 -7.94
N ALA A 22 -16.83 0.24 -7.03
CA ALA A 22 -16.92 -0.20 -5.64
C ALA A 22 -17.57 -1.59 -5.45
N ALA A 23 -18.37 -2.05 -6.43
CA ALA A 23 -19.06 -3.35 -6.37
C ALA A 23 -18.32 -4.50 -7.09
N VAL A 24 -17.53 -4.23 -8.13
CA VAL A 24 -16.84 -5.27 -8.95
C VAL A 24 -15.42 -4.93 -9.39
N GLY A 25 -14.84 -3.84 -8.88
CA GLY A 25 -13.52 -3.32 -9.25
C GLY A 25 -13.45 -2.69 -10.64
N VAL A 26 -12.36 -1.97 -10.94
CA VAL A 26 -12.11 -1.38 -12.27
C VAL A 26 -12.05 -2.47 -13.34
N ALA A 27 -11.46 -3.62 -13.02
CA ALA A 27 -11.42 -4.78 -13.92
C ALA A 27 -12.81 -5.40 -14.19
N GLY A 28 -13.79 -5.18 -13.30
CA GLY A 28 -15.19 -5.57 -13.51
C GLY A 28 -16.04 -4.50 -14.19
N ALA A 29 -15.56 -3.26 -14.31
CA ALA A 29 -16.30 -2.18 -14.95
C ALA A 29 -16.52 -2.43 -16.46
N SER A 30 -17.64 -1.96 -16.99
CA SER A 30 -17.94 -2.02 -18.43
C SER A 30 -19.06 -1.04 -18.79
N HIS A 31 -19.04 -0.50 -20.02
CA HIS A 31 -20.10 0.42 -20.47
C HIS A 31 -21.51 -0.17 -20.31
N ARG A 32 -21.68 -1.49 -20.44
CA ARG A 32 -22.96 -2.18 -20.22
C ARG A 32 -23.38 -2.21 -18.75
N ARG A 33 -22.46 -2.52 -17.82
CA ARG A 33 -22.75 -2.52 -16.37
C ARG A 33 -23.06 -1.11 -15.88
N ILE A 34 -22.28 -0.11 -16.30
CA ILE A 34 -22.44 1.29 -15.89
C ILE A 34 -23.74 1.87 -16.47
N ALA A 35 -24.05 1.63 -17.75
CA ALA A 35 -25.32 2.05 -18.34
C ALA A 35 -26.54 1.45 -17.62
N GLN A 36 -26.44 0.18 -17.21
CA GLN A 36 -27.48 -0.50 -16.44
C GLN A 36 -27.61 0.08 -15.01
N ALA A 37 -26.51 0.43 -14.35
CA ALA A 37 -26.52 1.04 -13.02
C ALA A 37 -27.07 2.48 -13.03
N ALA A 38 -26.79 3.26 -14.07
CA ALA A 38 -27.26 4.65 -14.23
C ALA A 38 -28.72 4.79 -14.74
N ASP A 39 -29.40 3.68 -15.05
CA ASP A 39 -30.66 3.61 -15.81
C ASP A 39 -30.61 4.45 -17.11
N VAL A 40 -29.63 4.16 -17.96
CA VAL A 40 -29.49 4.79 -19.29
C VAL A 40 -29.35 3.77 -20.41
N PRO A 41 -29.81 4.07 -21.65
CA PRO A 41 -29.49 3.27 -22.81
C PRO A 41 -27.96 3.22 -23.04
N LEU A 42 -27.43 2.08 -23.50
CA LEU A 42 -26.00 1.93 -23.79
C LEU A 42 -25.45 3.01 -24.75
N GLY A 43 -26.27 3.49 -25.69
CA GLY A 43 -25.91 4.59 -26.60
C GLY A 43 -25.72 5.96 -25.93
N SER A 44 -26.14 6.16 -24.67
CA SER A 44 -25.79 7.34 -23.88
C SER A 44 -24.31 7.31 -23.46
N MET A 45 -23.70 6.14 -23.27
CA MET A 45 -22.27 6.03 -22.92
C MET A 45 -21.42 6.63 -24.04
N THR A 46 -21.61 6.13 -25.27
CA THR A 46 -20.93 6.59 -26.50
C THR A 46 -21.32 8.00 -26.97
N TYR A 47 -22.21 8.68 -26.24
CA TYR A 47 -22.58 10.08 -26.50
C TYR A 47 -21.94 11.04 -25.49
N HIS A 48 -21.71 10.59 -24.26
CA HIS A 48 -21.13 11.42 -23.19
C HIS A 48 -19.63 11.20 -22.97
N PHE A 49 -19.07 10.07 -23.43
CA PHE A 49 -17.68 9.66 -23.30
C PHE A 49 -17.22 8.95 -24.58
N ALA A 50 -15.99 9.24 -25.04
CA ALA A 50 -15.39 8.60 -26.21
C ALA A 50 -14.89 7.17 -25.92
N GLY A 51 -14.59 6.84 -24.66
CA GLY A 51 -14.11 5.53 -24.24
C GLY A 51 -14.23 5.28 -22.74
N MET A 52 -13.86 4.07 -22.33
CA MET A 52 -13.85 3.67 -20.91
C MET A 52 -12.86 4.52 -20.11
N ASP A 53 -11.67 4.76 -20.68
CA ASP A 53 -10.55 5.38 -19.97
C ASP A 53 -10.84 6.85 -19.59
N GLU A 54 -11.62 7.56 -20.42
CA GLU A 54 -12.17 8.89 -20.12
C GLU A 54 -13.15 8.85 -18.95
N LEU A 55 -14.11 7.91 -18.99
CA LEU A 55 -15.11 7.72 -17.94
C LEU A 55 -14.49 7.27 -16.60
N LEU A 56 -13.50 6.38 -16.64
CA LEU A 56 -12.74 5.98 -15.46
C LEU A 56 -11.95 7.16 -14.89
N ARG A 57 -11.27 7.94 -15.76
CA ARG A 57 -10.51 9.12 -15.33
C ARG A 57 -11.41 10.12 -14.63
N GLU A 58 -12.52 10.51 -15.25
CA GLU A 58 -13.42 11.51 -14.65
C GLU A 58 -14.10 11.01 -13.38
N ALA A 59 -14.47 9.73 -13.30
CA ALA A 59 -15.00 9.13 -12.08
C ALA A 59 -13.98 9.17 -10.95
N LEU A 60 -12.76 8.70 -11.20
CA LEU A 60 -11.72 8.62 -10.19
C LEU A 60 -11.17 10.01 -9.82
N SER A 61 -11.11 10.97 -10.75
CA SER A 61 -10.83 12.38 -10.45
C SER A 61 -11.94 13.01 -9.60
N ARG A 62 -13.22 12.78 -9.91
CA ARG A 62 -14.35 13.25 -9.07
C ARG A 62 -14.23 12.71 -7.65
N PHE A 63 -13.93 11.42 -7.52
CA PHE A 63 -13.73 10.77 -6.22
C PHE A 63 -12.52 11.36 -5.47
N ALA A 64 -11.34 11.42 -6.10
CA ALA A 64 -10.13 11.97 -5.51
C ALA A 64 -10.29 13.45 -5.08
N HIS A 65 -10.95 14.28 -5.90
CA HIS A 65 -11.31 15.65 -5.54
C HIS A 65 -12.28 15.70 -4.35
N SER A 66 -13.29 14.82 -4.31
CA SER A 66 -14.25 14.80 -3.21
C SER A 66 -13.61 14.42 -1.88
N VAL A 67 -12.65 13.47 -1.87
CA VAL A 67 -11.88 13.11 -0.68
C VAL A 67 -10.89 14.22 -0.31
N SER A 68 -10.14 14.75 -1.28
CA SER A 68 -9.16 15.83 -1.08
C SER A 68 -9.80 17.10 -0.50
N ASN A 69 -10.92 17.56 -1.07
CA ASN A 69 -11.65 18.73 -0.60
C ASN A 69 -12.12 18.57 0.86
N ARG A 70 -12.54 17.36 1.25
CA ARG A 70 -12.98 17.03 2.62
C ARG A 70 -11.80 17.01 3.60
N PHE A 71 -10.69 16.39 3.20
CA PHE A 71 -9.41 16.39 3.95
C PHE A 71 -8.91 17.81 4.20
N GLU A 72 -8.83 18.62 3.14
CA GLU A 72 -8.44 20.04 3.19
C GLU A 72 -9.36 20.86 4.10
N GLU A 73 -10.68 20.80 3.91
CA GLU A 73 -11.63 21.58 4.71
C GLU A 73 -11.53 21.24 6.20
N ARG A 74 -11.38 19.95 6.54
CA ARG A 74 -11.29 19.48 7.92
C ARG A 74 -10.02 19.99 8.60
N LEU A 75 -8.86 19.93 7.93
CA LEU A 75 -7.62 20.55 8.41
C LEU A 75 -7.71 22.08 8.47
N ARG A 76 -8.29 22.73 7.45
CA ARG A 76 -8.46 24.21 7.39
C ARG A 76 -9.29 24.78 8.54
N THR A 77 -10.11 23.97 9.22
CA THR A 77 -10.81 24.39 10.45
C THR A 77 -9.93 24.36 11.71
N ALA A 78 -8.82 23.62 11.71
CA ALA A 78 -7.86 23.57 12.80
C ALA A 78 -7.08 24.89 12.91
N ARG A 79 -6.97 25.42 14.13
CA ARG A 79 -6.31 26.71 14.41
C ARG A 79 -4.97 26.59 15.11
N ASP A 80 -4.55 25.37 15.43
CA ASP A 80 -3.38 25.02 16.23
C ASP A 80 -3.05 23.53 16.04
N ARG A 81 -1.83 23.12 16.44
CA ARG A 81 -1.33 21.73 16.27
C ARG A 81 -2.21 20.68 16.97
N PRO A 82 -2.73 20.88 18.21
CA PRO A 82 -3.69 19.96 18.82
C PRO A 82 -4.97 19.76 18.00
N ARG A 83 -5.59 20.84 17.49
CA ARG A 83 -6.77 20.73 16.62
C ARG A 83 -6.44 20.09 15.27
N ALA A 84 -5.21 20.22 14.76
CA ALA A 84 -4.78 19.53 13.55
C ALA A 84 -4.60 18.02 13.80
N VAL A 85 -4.11 17.61 14.98
CA VAL A 85 -4.12 16.21 15.41
C VAL A 85 -5.55 15.67 15.52
N ASP A 86 -6.48 16.40 16.15
CA ASP A 86 -7.90 16.02 16.18
C ASP A 86 -8.51 15.89 14.78
N ALA A 87 -8.16 16.81 13.86
CA ALA A 87 -8.60 16.76 12.48
C ALA A 87 -8.08 15.51 11.77
N VAL A 88 -6.78 15.18 11.87
CA VAL A 88 -6.18 13.99 11.24
C VAL A 88 -6.74 12.69 11.82
N VAL A 89 -6.79 12.54 13.16
CA VAL A 89 -7.32 11.34 13.82
C VAL A 89 -8.73 11.00 13.33
N ALA A 90 -9.57 12.02 13.20
CA ALA A 90 -10.95 11.83 12.79
C ALA A 90 -11.17 11.98 11.25
N ILE A 91 -10.17 12.37 10.46
CA ILE A 91 -10.12 12.04 9.01
C ILE A 91 -9.94 10.53 8.85
N ILE A 92 -8.95 9.96 9.55
CA ILE A 92 -8.64 8.53 9.49
C ILE A 92 -9.88 7.71 9.89
N ALA A 93 -10.50 8.05 11.01
CA ALA A 93 -11.70 7.35 11.48
C ALA A 93 -12.99 7.68 10.70
N ASP A 94 -13.39 8.96 10.63
CA ASP A 94 -14.73 9.34 10.15
C ASP A 94 -14.81 9.46 8.63
N ASP A 95 -13.69 9.65 7.94
CA ASP A 95 -13.66 9.89 6.48
C ASP A 95 -12.95 8.77 5.69
N THR A 96 -11.95 8.11 6.26
CA THR A 96 -11.14 7.10 5.56
C THR A 96 -11.63 5.68 5.81
N PHE A 97 -12.06 5.35 7.04
CA PHE A 97 -12.52 3.99 7.41
C PHE A 97 -14.04 3.85 7.58
N SER A 98 -14.79 4.95 7.70
CA SER A 98 -16.24 4.91 7.89
C SER A 98 -17.03 4.34 6.70
N SER A 99 -16.46 4.42 5.49
CA SER A 99 -17.12 4.10 4.23
C SER A 99 -16.37 3.01 3.46
N PRO A 100 -16.80 1.73 3.53
CA PRO A 100 -16.21 0.64 2.76
C PRO A 100 -16.19 0.92 1.24
N ARG A 101 -17.15 1.69 0.73
CA ARG A 101 -17.19 2.14 -0.67
C ARG A 101 -15.99 3.02 -1.02
N GLU A 102 -15.65 3.98 -0.18
CA GLU A 102 -14.54 4.92 -0.43
C GLU A 102 -13.19 4.26 -0.17
N LEU A 103 -13.12 3.35 0.81
CA LEU A 103 -11.94 2.51 1.04
C LEU A 103 -11.62 1.64 -0.18
N VAL A 104 -12.62 0.98 -0.79
CA VAL A 104 -12.44 0.21 -2.04
C VAL A 104 -12.05 1.11 -3.20
N LEU A 105 -12.70 2.27 -3.39
CA LEU A 105 -12.38 3.20 -4.49
C LEU A 105 -10.96 3.77 -4.40
N THR A 106 -10.45 4.03 -3.19
CA THR A 106 -9.07 4.47 -2.94
C THR A 106 -8.07 3.39 -3.38
N HIS A 107 -8.28 2.17 -2.91
CA HIS A 107 -7.46 1.01 -3.25
C HIS A 107 -7.48 0.66 -4.75
N GLU A 108 -8.64 0.75 -5.41
CA GLU A 108 -8.78 0.57 -6.86
C GLU A 108 -8.04 1.67 -7.64
N LEU A 109 -8.09 2.94 -7.22
CA LEU A 109 -7.32 4.02 -7.86
C LEU A 109 -5.81 3.80 -7.70
N TYR A 110 -5.30 3.51 -6.49
CA TYR A 110 -3.87 3.26 -6.29
C TYR A 110 -3.40 2.03 -7.10
N THR A 111 -4.21 0.97 -7.14
CA THR A 111 -3.96 -0.22 -7.96
C THR A 111 -3.95 0.10 -9.45
N LEU A 112 -4.83 0.98 -9.93
CA LEU A 112 -4.88 1.42 -11.33
C LEU A 112 -3.66 2.29 -11.68
N ALA A 113 -3.37 3.33 -10.90
CA ALA A 113 -2.25 4.25 -11.13
C ALA A 113 -0.87 3.55 -11.05
N ALA A 114 -0.71 2.54 -10.19
CA ALA A 114 0.47 1.69 -10.18
C ALA A 114 0.64 0.92 -11.51
N ARG A 115 -0.46 0.36 -12.04
CA ARG A 115 -0.51 -0.49 -13.25
C ARG A 115 -0.52 0.27 -14.58
N ASP A 116 -1.06 1.48 -14.60
CA ASP A 116 -1.25 2.34 -15.77
C ASP A 116 -0.72 3.75 -15.47
N PRO A 117 0.43 4.14 -16.05
CA PRO A 117 1.03 5.46 -15.81
C PRO A 117 0.12 6.64 -16.16
N SER A 118 -0.90 6.47 -17.01
CA SER A 118 -1.79 7.56 -17.39
C SER A 118 -2.66 8.02 -16.22
N PHE A 119 -2.94 7.21 -15.21
CA PHE A 119 -3.80 7.57 -14.06
C PHE A 119 -3.01 8.14 -12.86
N ARG A 120 -1.68 8.27 -12.98
CA ARG A 120 -0.81 8.74 -11.89
C ARG A 120 -0.96 10.23 -11.59
N ASP A 121 -1.38 11.01 -12.59
CA ASP A 121 -1.73 12.43 -12.43
C ASP A 121 -2.77 12.64 -11.33
N ILE A 122 -3.85 11.84 -11.31
CA ILE A 122 -4.90 11.91 -10.29
C ILE A 122 -4.34 11.67 -8.88
N THR A 123 -3.50 10.65 -8.73
CA THR A 123 -2.92 10.29 -7.42
C THR A 123 -1.85 11.27 -6.96
N VAL A 124 -1.03 11.81 -7.88
CA VAL A 124 0.00 12.81 -7.55
C VAL A 124 -0.64 14.15 -7.18
N GLU A 125 -1.73 14.56 -7.85
CA GLU A 125 -2.49 15.74 -7.44
C GLU A 125 -3.11 15.56 -6.05
N TRP A 126 -3.77 14.42 -5.80
CA TRP A 126 -4.34 14.11 -4.48
C TRP A 126 -3.26 14.14 -3.39
N MET A 127 -2.15 13.41 -3.54
CA MET A 127 -1.06 13.37 -2.55
C MET A 127 -0.37 14.72 -2.36
N GLY A 128 -0.22 15.51 -3.43
CA GLY A 128 0.28 16.88 -3.32
C GLY A 128 -0.65 17.76 -2.46
N ARG A 129 -1.96 17.57 -2.58
CA ARG A 129 -2.99 18.32 -1.84
C ARG A 129 -3.13 17.88 -0.38
N SER A 130 -3.12 16.59 -0.06
CA SER A 130 -3.12 16.10 1.33
C SER A 130 -1.88 16.59 2.09
N ARG A 131 -0.70 16.48 1.45
CA ARG A 131 0.56 16.94 2.02
C ARG A 131 0.60 18.46 2.20
N ALA A 132 0.19 19.23 1.20
CA ALA A 132 0.10 20.69 1.31
C ALA A 132 -0.89 21.14 2.39
N ALA A 133 -1.98 20.39 2.64
CA ALA A 133 -2.90 20.65 3.75
C ALA A 133 -2.23 20.40 5.11
N LEU A 134 -1.49 19.29 5.25
CA LEU A 134 -0.73 18.94 6.47
C LEU A 134 0.40 19.95 6.78
N GLU A 135 1.11 20.43 5.75
CA GLU A 135 2.22 21.39 5.88
C GLU A 135 1.81 22.77 6.44
N ASN A 136 0.52 23.09 6.52
CA ASN A 136 0.03 24.29 7.24
C ASN A 136 0.12 24.16 8.79
N HIS A 137 0.31 22.94 9.31
CA HIS A 137 0.27 22.64 10.75
C HIS A 137 1.49 21.83 11.24
N PHE A 138 2.16 21.15 10.32
CA PHE A 138 3.31 20.27 10.56
C PHE A 138 4.46 20.65 9.63
N ASP A 139 5.69 20.33 10.01
CA ASP A 139 6.85 20.47 9.13
C ASP A 139 6.83 19.43 7.98
N PRO A 140 7.56 19.64 6.87
CA PRO A 140 7.52 18.74 5.70
C PRO A 140 8.01 17.30 5.96
N LEU A 141 8.72 17.02 7.06
CA LEU A 141 9.05 15.65 7.44
C LEU A 141 7.85 15.00 8.13
N THR A 142 7.32 15.61 9.19
CA THR A 142 6.11 15.15 9.89
C THR A 142 4.92 15.04 8.94
N ALA A 143 4.72 15.99 8.04
CA ALA A 143 3.65 15.96 7.03
C ALA A 143 3.79 14.75 6.10
N SER A 144 4.98 14.52 5.53
CA SER A 144 5.25 13.36 4.66
C SER A 144 5.14 12.02 5.40
N LEU A 145 5.55 11.93 6.66
CA LEU A 145 5.40 10.72 7.47
C LEU A 145 3.94 10.47 7.87
N MET A 146 3.15 11.53 8.10
CA MET A 146 1.72 11.42 8.40
C MET A 146 0.90 10.98 7.19
N ASP A 147 1.17 11.58 6.03
CA ASP A 147 0.59 11.25 4.72
C ASP A 147 0.79 9.75 4.41
N ALA A 148 2.02 9.25 4.56
CA ALA A 148 2.33 7.83 4.41
C ALA A 148 1.71 6.93 5.51
N LEU A 149 1.61 7.39 6.77
CA LEU A 149 0.92 6.64 7.82
C LEU A 149 -0.57 6.47 7.49
N VAL A 150 -1.25 7.53 7.05
CA VAL A 150 -2.67 7.48 6.64
C VAL A 150 -2.88 6.43 5.54
N GLU A 151 -2.05 6.45 4.49
CA GLU A 151 -2.09 5.46 3.40
C GLU A 151 -1.92 4.02 3.90
N GLY A 152 -0.88 3.74 4.69
CA GLY A 152 -0.62 2.39 5.19
C GLY A 152 -1.73 1.86 6.11
N LEU A 153 -2.32 2.74 6.93
CA LEU A 153 -3.48 2.39 7.76
C LEU A 153 -4.73 2.01 6.93
N THR A 154 -4.86 2.46 5.67
CA THR A 154 -5.95 2.00 4.77
C THR A 154 -5.83 0.51 4.43
N ILE A 155 -4.62 0.06 4.07
CA ILE A 155 -4.33 -1.34 3.74
C ILE A 155 -4.55 -2.23 4.97
N HIS A 156 -4.05 -1.81 6.13
CA HIS A 156 -4.22 -2.58 7.36
C HIS A 156 -5.67 -2.65 7.85
N SER A 157 -6.42 -1.54 7.79
CA SER A 157 -7.82 -1.52 8.23
C SER A 157 -8.75 -2.30 7.30
N ALA A 158 -8.34 -2.53 6.05
CA ALA A 158 -9.05 -3.38 5.10
C ALA A 158 -8.71 -4.89 5.26
N LEU A 159 -7.55 -5.23 5.82
CA LEU A 159 -7.13 -6.62 6.12
C LEU A 159 -7.61 -7.14 7.48
N ASP A 160 -7.89 -6.23 8.42
CA ASP A 160 -8.34 -6.58 9.76
C ASP A 160 -9.87 -6.69 9.85
N ALA A 161 -10.35 -7.59 10.71
CA ALA A 161 -11.78 -7.87 10.83
C ALA A 161 -12.44 -7.12 12.01
N ALA A 162 -11.63 -6.45 12.83
CA ALA A 162 -12.09 -5.64 13.96
C ALA A 162 -11.99 -4.15 13.61
N PRO A 163 -13.02 -3.33 13.90
CA PRO A 163 -12.87 -1.87 13.87
C PRO A 163 -11.74 -1.43 14.79
N ARG A 164 -10.85 -0.57 14.30
CA ARG A 164 -9.72 -0.04 15.07
C ARG A 164 -10.20 0.90 16.18
N ASP A 165 -9.50 0.88 17.31
CA ASP A 165 -9.77 1.83 18.38
C ASP A 165 -9.31 3.24 17.96
N LEU A 166 -10.18 4.23 18.22
CA LEU A 166 -9.86 5.64 18.11
C LEU A 166 -8.69 6.04 19.00
N ALA A 167 -8.47 5.31 20.11
CA ALA A 167 -7.33 5.49 21.00
C ALA A 167 -6.00 5.13 20.31
N GLU A 168 -5.90 3.96 19.64
CA GLU A 168 -4.69 3.55 18.88
C GLU A 168 -4.33 4.60 17.82
N ILE A 169 -5.31 4.99 17.01
CA ILE A 169 -5.14 5.98 15.93
C ILE A 169 -4.71 7.33 16.52
N ARG A 170 -5.29 7.74 17.65
CA ARG A 170 -4.95 8.98 18.35
C ARG A 170 -3.54 8.98 18.91
N GLU A 171 -3.11 7.90 19.55
CA GLU A 171 -1.76 7.80 20.10
C GLU A 171 -0.73 7.82 18.96
N ALA A 172 -0.98 7.10 17.85
CA ALA A 172 -0.13 7.10 16.67
C ALA A 172 0.04 8.50 16.05
N VAL A 173 -1.04 9.23 15.78
CA VAL A 173 -0.98 10.60 15.25
C VAL A 173 -0.28 11.54 16.26
N THR A 174 -0.47 11.33 17.56
CA THR A 174 0.19 12.13 18.61
C THR A 174 1.70 11.86 18.66
N ARG A 175 2.13 10.59 18.62
CA ARG A 175 3.56 10.20 18.58
C ARG A 175 4.25 10.61 17.28
N MET A 176 3.55 10.59 16.16
CA MET A 176 4.09 11.06 14.87
C MET A 176 4.27 12.59 14.85
N THR A 177 3.40 13.34 15.55
CA THR A 177 3.47 14.81 15.60
C THR A 177 4.31 15.38 16.75
N ALA A 178 5.01 14.53 17.50
CA ALA A 178 5.94 14.90 18.58
C ALA A 178 7.42 14.92 18.15
N GLY A 179 7.77 14.40 16.96
CA GLY A 179 9.14 14.29 16.45
C GLY A 179 9.83 15.63 16.15
N ALA A 180 11.17 15.59 16.06
CA ALA A 180 12.02 16.76 15.77
C ALA A 180 13.03 16.48 14.64
N LEU A 181 13.15 17.45 13.73
CA LEU A 181 13.83 17.37 12.43
C LEU A 181 15.36 17.15 12.45
N HIS A 182 15.88 16.15 11.71
CA HIS A 182 17.26 16.16 11.17
C HIS A 182 17.45 15.29 9.88
N PRO A 183 18.08 15.81 8.80
CA PRO A 183 18.24 15.15 7.48
C PRO A 183 19.44 14.17 7.36
N VAL A 184 19.59 13.50 6.20
CA VAL A 184 20.51 12.36 5.91
C VAL A 184 21.12 12.44 4.48
N GLY A 185 22.19 11.67 4.18
CA GLY A 185 22.84 11.54 2.86
C GLY A 185 23.14 10.07 2.42
N GLU A 186 23.88 9.89 1.30
CA GLU A 186 23.85 8.68 0.41
C GLU A 186 25.12 7.75 0.37
N PRO A 187 25.06 6.52 -0.26
CA PRO A 187 26.02 5.39 -0.15
C PRO A 187 26.76 5.02 -1.49
N PRO A 188 27.45 3.84 -1.70
CA PRO A 188 26.92 2.44 -1.89
C PRO A 188 27.91 1.31 -1.34
N SER A 189 28.12 0.03 -1.78
CA SER A 189 27.62 -0.91 -2.84
C SER A 189 28.00 -2.43 -2.61
N GLU A 190 27.04 -3.36 -2.75
CA GLU A 190 27.03 -4.73 -3.39
C GLU A 190 27.94 -5.99 -3.08
N ALA A 191 27.37 -7.17 -3.46
CA ALA A 191 27.89 -8.58 -3.62
C ALA A 191 27.95 -9.52 -2.38
N ASP A 192 27.77 -10.87 -2.43
CA ASP A 192 27.11 -11.86 -3.34
C ASP A 192 26.88 -13.24 -2.59
N THR A 193 26.55 -14.38 -3.25
CA THR A 193 25.69 -15.46 -2.69
C THR A 193 25.94 -16.93 -3.15
N GLY A 194 25.28 -17.91 -2.49
CA GLY A 194 24.92 -19.25 -3.03
C GLY A 194 25.24 -20.46 -2.11
N GLY A 195 24.51 -21.60 -2.10
CA GLY A 195 23.24 -21.99 -2.74
C GLY A 195 23.27 -23.40 -3.40
N TYR A 196 22.44 -24.40 -2.99
CA TYR A 196 22.47 -25.76 -3.59
C TYR A 196 21.14 -26.53 -3.87
N VAL A 197 21.32 -27.68 -4.52
CA VAL A 197 20.51 -28.37 -5.56
C VAL A 197 19.91 -29.70 -4.99
N LYS A 198 18.85 -30.37 -5.47
CA LYS A 198 18.27 -30.47 -6.83
C LYS A 198 16.74 -30.34 -6.99
N GLY A 199 15.90 -31.13 -6.32
CA GLY A 199 14.44 -31.16 -6.59
C GLY A 199 13.74 -29.82 -6.30
N ARG A 200 14.10 -29.20 -5.17
CA ARG A 200 13.72 -27.81 -4.83
C ARG A 200 14.15 -26.80 -5.91
N ARG A 201 15.24 -27.05 -6.65
CA ARG A 201 15.76 -26.13 -7.67
C ARG A 201 14.77 -25.87 -8.79
N ARG A 202 14.06 -26.89 -9.32
CA ARG A 202 13.08 -26.64 -10.39
C ARG A 202 11.84 -25.89 -9.89
N ARG A 203 11.42 -26.14 -8.65
CA ARG A 203 10.37 -25.35 -7.98
C ARG A 203 10.81 -23.89 -7.79
N ALA A 204 12.03 -23.66 -7.29
CA ALA A 204 12.59 -22.32 -7.08
C ALA A 204 12.90 -21.57 -8.39
N GLU A 205 13.30 -22.26 -9.46
CA GLU A 205 13.41 -21.70 -10.82
C GLU A 205 12.05 -21.18 -11.30
N ILE A 206 11.00 -22.01 -11.22
CA ILE A 206 9.63 -21.61 -11.56
C ILE A 206 9.17 -20.43 -10.71
N VAL A 207 9.42 -20.45 -9.40
CA VAL A 207 9.04 -19.37 -8.48
C VAL A 207 9.77 -18.07 -8.81
N ARG A 208 11.08 -18.10 -9.05
CA ARG A 208 11.86 -16.90 -9.41
C ARG A 208 11.38 -16.30 -10.72
N THR A 209 11.11 -17.12 -11.74
CA THR A 209 10.55 -16.62 -13.00
C THR A 209 9.12 -16.12 -12.83
N ALA A 210 8.29 -16.76 -12.01
CA ALA A 210 6.94 -16.29 -11.70
C ALA A 210 6.94 -14.94 -10.95
N LEU A 211 7.88 -14.70 -10.03
CA LEU A 211 8.10 -13.41 -9.39
C LEU A 211 8.37 -12.31 -10.43
N THR A 212 9.29 -12.55 -11.38
CA THR A 212 9.56 -11.61 -12.47
C THR A 212 8.33 -11.39 -13.36
N VAL A 213 7.59 -12.44 -13.73
CA VAL A 213 6.38 -12.32 -14.56
C VAL A 213 5.27 -11.57 -13.83
N PHE A 214 5.01 -11.87 -12.56
CA PHE A 214 3.99 -11.17 -11.79
C PHE A 214 4.35 -9.70 -11.56
N GLY A 215 5.62 -9.38 -11.28
CA GLY A 215 6.10 -8.01 -11.10
C GLY A 215 6.28 -7.17 -12.38
N THR A 216 6.06 -7.75 -13.57
CA THR A 216 6.15 -7.03 -14.86
C THR A 216 4.84 -7.07 -15.64
N VAL A 217 4.21 -8.24 -15.73
CA VAL A 217 2.93 -8.43 -16.43
C VAL A 217 1.74 -8.09 -15.51
N GLY A 218 1.89 -8.25 -14.19
CA GLY A 218 0.82 -8.10 -13.21
C GLY A 218 0.04 -9.40 -13.00
N TYR A 219 -0.38 -9.67 -11.75
CA TYR A 219 -0.98 -10.94 -11.34
C TYR A 219 -2.16 -11.40 -12.20
N HIS A 220 -3.12 -10.53 -12.51
CA HIS A 220 -4.32 -10.88 -13.30
C HIS A 220 -4.02 -11.19 -14.75
N ARG A 221 -3.15 -10.40 -15.39
CA ARG A 221 -2.77 -10.58 -16.81
C ARG A 221 -1.86 -11.80 -17.01
N ALA A 222 -1.13 -12.23 -15.98
CA ALA A 222 -0.36 -13.46 -16.01
C ALA A 222 -1.28 -14.70 -16.05
N THR A 223 -1.15 -15.52 -17.10
CA THR A 223 -1.90 -16.78 -17.26
C THR A 223 -1.00 -17.98 -16.98
N MET A 224 -1.56 -19.11 -16.51
CA MET A 224 -0.80 -20.35 -16.31
C MET A 224 -0.16 -20.91 -17.59
N ALA A 225 -0.63 -20.51 -18.77
CA ALA A 225 0.03 -20.84 -20.04
C ALA A 225 1.26 -19.95 -20.28
N GLY A 226 1.15 -18.63 -20.08
CA GLY A 226 2.26 -17.69 -20.19
C GLY A 226 3.36 -17.93 -19.15
N LEU A 227 2.96 -18.19 -17.90
CA LEU A 227 3.88 -18.56 -16.81
C LEU A 227 4.65 -19.85 -17.14
N ALA A 228 3.98 -20.88 -17.67
CA ALA A 228 4.64 -22.12 -18.07
C ALA A 228 5.66 -21.89 -19.19
N ALA A 229 5.29 -21.11 -20.21
CA ALA A 229 6.18 -20.74 -21.31
C ALA A 229 7.40 -19.96 -20.82
N ALA A 230 7.20 -18.94 -19.97
CA ALA A 230 8.29 -18.14 -19.38
C ALA A 230 9.25 -19.00 -18.52
N CYS A 231 8.72 -19.96 -17.75
CA CYS A 231 9.51 -20.89 -16.95
C CYS A 231 10.19 -22.02 -17.77
N GLY A 232 9.96 -22.09 -19.08
CA GLY A 232 10.44 -23.19 -19.92
C GLY A 232 9.91 -24.57 -19.49
N VAL A 233 8.63 -24.65 -19.13
CA VAL A 233 7.93 -25.91 -18.79
C VAL A 233 6.66 -26.06 -19.61
N SER A 234 6.16 -27.30 -19.75
CA SER A 234 4.80 -27.51 -20.24
C SER A 234 3.78 -27.04 -19.20
N ARG A 235 2.58 -26.65 -19.62
CA ARG A 235 1.48 -26.28 -18.69
C ARG A 235 1.18 -27.41 -17.70
N ALA A 236 1.26 -28.67 -18.13
CA ALA A 236 1.12 -29.83 -17.25
C ALA A 236 2.26 -29.94 -16.22
N GLY A 237 3.51 -29.67 -16.62
CA GLY A 237 4.66 -29.62 -15.72
C GLY A 237 4.59 -28.48 -14.70
N LEU A 238 4.04 -27.33 -15.09
CA LEU A 238 3.74 -26.25 -14.13
C LEU A 238 2.66 -26.69 -13.14
N LEU A 239 1.53 -27.24 -13.63
CA LEU A 239 0.41 -27.69 -12.81
C LEU A 239 0.78 -28.82 -11.83
N HIS A 240 1.75 -29.67 -12.18
CA HIS A 240 2.29 -30.70 -11.28
C HIS A 240 3.02 -30.11 -10.06
N HIS A 241 3.61 -28.92 -10.18
CA HIS A 241 4.24 -28.21 -9.06
C HIS A 241 3.30 -27.21 -8.38
N PHE A 242 2.38 -26.62 -9.13
CA PHE A 242 1.49 -25.53 -8.71
C PHE A 242 0.11 -25.72 -9.35
N PRO A 243 -0.86 -26.36 -8.65
CA PRO A 243 -2.14 -26.75 -9.26
C PRO A 243 -3.00 -25.56 -9.69
N THR A 244 -2.73 -24.37 -9.16
CA THR A 244 -3.43 -23.11 -9.40
C THR A 244 -2.41 -21.97 -9.56
N LYS A 245 -2.80 -20.84 -10.16
CA LYS A 245 -1.95 -19.63 -10.25
C LYS A 245 -1.73 -19.00 -8.86
N GLU A 246 -2.74 -19.20 -8.03
CA GLU A 246 -2.90 -18.78 -6.66
C GLU A 246 -1.87 -19.49 -5.75
N ALA A 247 -1.71 -20.82 -5.88
CA ALA A 247 -0.69 -21.60 -5.17
C ALA A 247 0.74 -21.32 -5.66
N LEU A 248 0.89 -20.84 -6.90
CA LEU A 248 2.17 -20.31 -7.39
C LEU A 248 2.46 -18.92 -6.77
N LEU A 249 1.45 -18.06 -6.64
CA LEU A 249 1.60 -16.75 -6.01
C LEU A 249 1.96 -16.87 -4.52
N GLU A 250 1.26 -17.70 -3.75
CA GLU A 250 1.60 -17.91 -2.32
C GLU A 250 3.06 -18.37 -2.16
N ALA A 251 3.53 -19.26 -3.04
CA ALA A 251 4.91 -19.71 -3.03
C ALA A 251 5.91 -18.64 -3.50
N VAL A 252 5.53 -17.73 -4.41
CA VAL A 252 6.32 -16.56 -4.80
C VAL A 252 6.50 -15.60 -3.64
N LEU A 253 5.41 -15.30 -2.93
CA LEU A 253 5.42 -14.40 -1.78
C LEU A 253 6.21 -15.02 -0.61
N THR A 254 5.98 -16.30 -0.30
CA THR A 254 6.70 -17.04 0.74
C THR A 254 8.20 -17.19 0.43
N GLU A 255 8.58 -17.39 -0.84
CA GLU A 255 9.99 -17.48 -1.25
C GLU A 255 10.70 -16.12 -1.16
N ARG A 256 10.03 -15.01 -1.50
CA ARG A 256 10.56 -13.63 -1.29
C ARG A 256 10.84 -13.40 0.19
N ASP A 257 9.90 -13.75 1.06
CA ASP A 257 10.05 -13.58 2.50
C ASP A 257 11.16 -14.46 3.08
N ARG A 258 11.28 -15.72 2.63
CA ARG A 258 12.42 -16.60 2.97
C ARG A 258 13.75 -16.02 2.53
N ILE A 259 13.84 -15.49 1.31
CA ILE A 259 15.05 -14.86 0.77
C ILE A 259 15.42 -13.61 1.58
N ASN A 260 14.45 -12.77 1.97
CA ASN A 260 14.71 -11.62 2.84
C ASN A 260 15.16 -12.06 4.25
N GLY A 261 14.60 -13.13 4.81
CA GLY A 261 15.08 -13.75 6.03
C GLY A 261 16.56 -14.15 5.92
N GLU A 262 16.90 -14.93 4.89
CA GLU A 262 18.26 -15.43 4.66
C GLU A 262 19.29 -14.33 4.33
N LEU A 263 18.90 -13.27 3.61
CA LEU A 263 19.80 -12.18 3.23
C LEU A 263 20.06 -11.17 4.36
N PHE A 264 19.05 -10.92 5.22
CA PHE A 264 19.12 -9.80 6.18
C PHE A 264 19.07 -10.24 7.65
N PHE A 265 18.48 -11.39 7.99
CA PHE A 265 18.19 -11.77 9.38
C PHE A 265 18.74 -13.16 9.81
N ASP A 266 19.40 -13.93 8.94
CA ASP A 266 19.90 -15.28 9.29
C ASP A 266 20.80 -15.25 10.53
N GLY A 267 20.46 -16.05 11.54
CA GLY A 267 21.16 -16.11 12.83
C GLY A 267 20.90 -14.94 13.80
N HIS A 268 19.93 -14.05 13.55
CA HIS A 268 19.63 -12.90 14.42
C HIS A 268 18.22 -13.00 15.02
N ASP A 269 18.10 -12.79 16.34
CA ASP A 269 16.81 -12.68 17.04
C ASP A 269 16.52 -11.21 17.39
N PRO A 270 15.33 -10.65 17.05
CA PRO A 270 14.98 -9.26 17.35
C PRO A 270 15.01 -8.91 18.85
N ALA A 271 14.85 -9.89 19.75
CA ALA A 271 14.92 -9.71 21.19
C ALA A 271 16.33 -9.84 21.78
N ASP A 272 17.36 -10.16 20.98
CA ASP A 272 18.76 -10.20 21.42
C ASP A 272 19.52 -8.92 21.04
N ASP A 273 19.26 -8.35 19.85
CA ASP A 273 19.64 -6.96 19.54
C ASP A 273 18.58 -6.26 18.65
N GLY A 274 17.70 -5.50 19.31
CA GLY A 274 16.64 -4.73 18.63
C GLY A 274 17.16 -3.59 17.75
N ALA A 275 18.35 -3.05 18.03
CA ALA A 275 18.92 -1.98 17.22
C ALA A 275 19.46 -2.51 15.88
N ASP A 276 20.19 -3.62 15.92
CA ASP A 276 20.66 -4.33 14.72
C ASP A 276 19.46 -4.84 13.87
N TYR A 277 18.37 -5.28 14.51
CA TYR A 277 17.11 -5.58 13.82
C TYR A 277 16.56 -4.38 13.02
N PHE A 278 16.49 -3.17 13.61
CA PHE A 278 15.99 -1.99 12.90
C PHE A 278 16.95 -1.49 11.79
N HIS A 279 18.26 -1.65 11.97
CA HIS A 279 19.25 -1.42 10.91
C HIS A 279 19.05 -2.41 9.74
N ARG A 280 18.75 -3.68 10.01
CA ARG A 280 18.42 -4.69 8.97
C ARG A 280 17.09 -4.42 8.29
N LEU A 281 16.06 -4.05 9.04
CA LEU A 281 14.75 -3.68 8.50
C LEU A 281 14.86 -2.48 7.54
N THR A 282 15.74 -1.52 7.86
CA THR A 282 16.11 -0.44 6.94
C THR A 282 16.75 -0.97 5.65
N ARG A 283 17.74 -1.86 5.73
CA ARG A 283 18.39 -2.47 4.55
C ARG A 283 17.43 -3.27 3.67
N VAL A 284 16.40 -3.89 4.26
CA VAL A 284 15.31 -4.54 3.51
C VAL A 284 14.50 -3.51 2.71
N VAL A 285 14.22 -2.33 3.27
CA VAL A 285 13.55 -1.23 2.56
C VAL A 285 14.44 -0.66 1.45
N GLU A 286 15.74 -0.47 1.69
CA GLU A 286 16.73 -0.08 0.66
C GLU A 286 16.76 -1.09 -0.50
N HIS A 287 16.76 -2.39 -0.20
CA HIS A 287 16.72 -3.45 -1.21
C HIS A 287 15.40 -3.50 -2.00
N ASN A 288 14.27 -3.31 -1.33
CA ASN A 288 12.96 -3.20 -1.99
C ASN A 288 12.91 -1.99 -2.95
N GLN A 289 13.51 -0.86 -2.57
CA GLN A 289 13.58 0.36 -3.40
C GLN A 289 14.33 0.13 -4.73
N ALA A 290 15.27 -0.82 -4.78
CA ALA A 290 15.92 -1.24 -6.02
C ALA A 290 15.05 -2.17 -6.90
N GLN A 291 13.84 -2.55 -6.47
CA GLN A 291 13.01 -3.59 -7.11
C GLN A 291 11.55 -3.15 -7.38
N PRO A 292 11.29 -2.15 -8.25
CA PRO A 292 9.96 -1.58 -8.47
C PRO A 292 8.84 -2.58 -8.76
N GLY A 293 9.13 -3.62 -9.57
CA GLY A 293 8.14 -4.65 -9.90
C GLY A 293 7.73 -5.53 -8.71
N ILE A 294 8.59 -5.69 -7.71
CA ILE A 294 8.29 -6.51 -6.51
C ILE A 294 7.51 -5.67 -5.50
N VAL A 295 7.86 -4.39 -5.32
CA VAL A 295 7.06 -3.44 -4.50
C VAL A 295 5.67 -3.23 -5.10
N SER A 296 5.58 -3.04 -6.43
CA SER A 296 4.30 -2.93 -7.14
C SER A 296 3.45 -4.18 -6.99
N LEU A 297 4.05 -5.37 -7.11
CA LEU A 297 3.35 -6.63 -6.86
C LEU A 297 2.87 -6.76 -5.42
N PHE A 298 3.67 -6.31 -4.44
CA PHE A 298 3.32 -6.40 -3.03
C PHE A 298 2.17 -5.45 -2.64
N ALA A 299 2.27 -4.15 -2.94
CA ALA A 299 1.25 -3.15 -2.60
C ALA A 299 -0.11 -3.42 -3.26
N VAL A 300 -0.10 -3.96 -4.48
CA VAL A 300 -1.29 -4.44 -5.18
C VAL A 300 -1.91 -5.67 -4.52
N LEU A 301 -1.10 -6.59 -4.00
CA LEU A 301 -1.60 -7.85 -3.45
C LEU A 301 -1.93 -7.80 -1.97
N SER A 302 -1.34 -6.91 -1.17
CA SER A 302 -1.81 -6.61 0.19
C SER A 302 -3.24 -6.05 0.12
N THR A 303 -3.46 -5.12 -0.81
CA THR A 303 -4.75 -4.56 -1.20
C THR A 303 -5.75 -5.61 -1.68
N GLU A 304 -5.40 -6.44 -2.68
CA GLU A 304 -6.32 -7.48 -3.17
C GLU A 304 -6.57 -8.59 -2.12
N ALA A 305 -5.67 -8.76 -1.14
CA ALA A 305 -5.83 -9.68 -0.01
C ALA A 305 -6.76 -9.21 1.09
N CYS A 306 -7.35 -8.02 1.00
CA CYS A 306 -8.38 -7.55 1.93
C CYS A 306 -9.67 -8.38 1.85
N ASP A 307 -10.03 -8.92 0.67
CA ASP A 307 -11.10 -9.91 0.53
C ASP A 307 -10.70 -11.23 1.23
N PRO A 308 -11.47 -11.72 2.23
CA PRO A 308 -11.18 -13.02 2.88
C PRO A 308 -11.25 -14.23 1.94
N ALA A 309 -11.90 -14.12 0.78
CA ALA A 309 -11.87 -15.13 -0.28
C ALA A 309 -10.62 -15.03 -1.19
N HIS A 310 -9.82 -13.96 -1.08
CA HIS A 310 -8.61 -13.82 -1.87
C HIS A 310 -7.53 -14.82 -1.42
N PRO A 311 -6.94 -15.63 -2.31
CA PRO A 311 -6.02 -16.70 -1.92
C PRO A 311 -4.75 -16.27 -1.18
N ALA A 312 -4.34 -14.99 -1.27
CA ALA A 312 -3.21 -14.47 -0.51
C ALA A 312 -3.58 -13.97 0.90
N HIS A 313 -4.87 -13.89 1.26
CA HIS A 313 -5.34 -13.37 2.56
C HIS A 313 -4.66 -14.04 3.77
N ALA A 314 -4.59 -15.37 3.76
CA ALA A 314 -3.95 -16.14 4.83
C ALA A 314 -2.41 -15.95 4.90
N TYR A 315 -1.77 -15.62 3.77
CA TYR A 315 -0.34 -15.25 3.74
C TYR A 315 -0.13 -13.85 4.32
N PHE A 316 -0.89 -12.84 3.87
CA PHE A 316 -0.72 -11.46 4.34
C PHE A 316 -1.07 -11.33 5.83
N ARG A 317 -2.18 -11.93 6.30
CA ARG A 317 -2.52 -11.96 7.73
C ARG A 317 -1.42 -12.59 8.60
N ARG A 318 -0.76 -13.64 8.12
CA ARG A 318 0.39 -14.26 8.80
C ARG A 318 1.59 -13.31 8.80
N ARG A 319 2.01 -12.82 7.63
CA ARG A 319 3.13 -11.88 7.47
C ARG A 319 3.00 -10.64 8.37
N TYR A 320 1.81 -10.05 8.48
CA TYR A 320 1.57 -8.88 9.34
C TYR A 320 1.36 -9.20 10.83
N ALA A 321 1.22 -10.49 11.20
CA ALA A 321 1.35 -10.92 12.59
C ALA A 321 2.82 -11.13 12.94
N ASP A 322 3.55 -11.88 12.11
CA ASP A 322 4.98 -12.20 12.28
C ASP A 322 5.83 -10.91 12.35
N LEU A 323 5.69 -10.01 11.37
CA LEU A 323 6.47 -8.76 11.31
C LEU A 323 6.19 -7.83 12.50
N ARG A 324 4.94 -7.77 12.98
CA ARG A 324 4.59 -6.99 14.19
C ARG A 324 5.14 -7.63 15.45
N HIS A 325 5.16 -8.96 15.53
CA HIS A 325 5.77 -9.67 16.64
C HIS A 325 7.28 -9.38 16.72
N ASP A 326 8.00 -9.45 15.59
CA ASP A 326 9.44 -9.16 15.54
C ASP A 326 9.76 -7.70 15.88
N VAL A 327 8.99 -6.73 15.34
CA VAL A 327 9.14 -5.30 15.69
C VAL A 327 8.83 -5.06 17.17
N SER A 328 7.81 -5.70 17.73
CA SER A 328 7.49 -5.62 19.16
C SER A 328 8.62 -6.19 20.04
N ARG A 329 9.23 -7.32 19.63
CA ARG A 329 10.41 -7.90 20.31
C ARG A 329 11.62 -6.97 20.26
N ALA A 330 11.87 -6.31 19.13
CA ALA A 330 12.93 -5.31 19.00
C ALA A 330 12.71 -4.07 19.87
N LEU A 331 11.48 -3.53 19.89
CA LEU A 331 11.10 -2.42 20.77
C LEU A 331 11.29 -2.77 22.25
N ALA A 332 10.90 -3.98 22.66
CA ALA A 332 11.09 -4.46 24.02
C ALA A 332 12.58 -4.60 24.40
N ASP A 333 13.47 -4.96 23.47
CA ASP A 333 14.91 -4.93 23.75
C ASP A 333 15.46 -3.51 23.92
N LEU A 334 15.08 -2.57 23.04
CA LEU A 334 15.45 -1.16 23.18
C LEU A 334 14.95 -0.56 24.51
N GLU A 335 13.76 -0.96 24.97
CA GLU A 335 13.21 -0.57 26.26
C GLU A 335 14.06 -1.11 27.42
N ARG A 336 14.36 -2.42 27.45
CA ARG A 336 15.24 -3.05 28.46
C ARG A 336 16.64 -2.44 28.51
N ARG A 337 17.18 -2.04 27.36
CA ARG A 337 18.52 -1.43 27.22
C ARG A 337 18.54 0.07 27.49
N GLY A 338 17.38 0.71 27.67
CA GLY A 338 17.27 2.16 27.88
C GLY A 338 17.63 3.00 26.65
N LEU A 339 17.43 2.44 25.45
CA LEU A 339 17.75 3.09 24.16
C LEU A 339 16.56 3.85 23.55
N LEU A 340 15.36 3.75 24.12
CA LEU A 340 14.20 4.54 23.70
C LEU A 340 14.36 6.03 24.07
N ARG A 341 13.82 6.90 23.22
CA ARG A 341 13.79 8.35 23.47
C ARG A 341 12.92 8.68 24.69
N PRO A 342 13.26 9.71 25.49
CA PRO A 342 12.47 10.10 26.65
C PRO A 342 11.00 10.41 26.28
N GLY A 343 10.06 9.70 26.92
CA GLY A 343 8.62 9.87 26.70
C GLY A 343 8.00 8.97 25.62
N VAL A 344 8.77 8.10 24.98
CA VAL A 344 8.24 7.11 24.02
C VAL A 344 7.65 5.90 24.76
N THR A 345 6.40 5.56 24.43
CA THR A 345 5.73 4.30 24.79
C THR A 345 5.90 3.27 23.67
N THR A 346 6.04 1.99 24.00
CA THR A 346 6.21 0.89 23.02
C THR A 346 4.88 0.34 22.48
N GLU A 347 3.76 0.63 23.16
CA GLU A 347 2.42 0.12 22.87
C GLU A 347 1.88 0.63 21.51
N GLY A 348 1.72 -0.26 20.53
CA GLY A 348 1.22 0.06 19.19
C GLY A 348 2.24 0.64 18.21
N LEU A 349 3.49 0.89 18.63
CA LEU A 349 4.56 1.31 17.72
C LEU A 349 4.87 0.25 16.66
N GLU A 350 4.64 -1.03 16.96
CA GLU A 350 4.87 -2.12 16.00
C GLU A 350 3.85 -2.08 14.85
N PHE A 351 2.65 -1.55 15.10
CA PHE A 351 1.64 -1.30 14.10
C PHE A 351 1.93 -0.03 13.29
N GLU A 352 2.31 1.08 13.95
CA GLU A 352 2.73 2.32 13.29
C GLU A 352 3.86 2.11 12.28
N LEU A 353 4.92 1.40 12.68
CA LEU A 353 6.12 1.23 11.85
C LEU A 353 5.82 0.40 10.59
N VAL A 354 4.98 -0.64 10.72
CA VAL A 354 4.58 -1.47 9.58
C VAL A 354 3.62 -0.70 8.65
N ALA A 355 2.67 0.06 9.19
CA ALA A 355 1.79 0.91 8.40
C ALA A 355 2.59 1.97 7.62
N LEU A 356 3.49 2.69 8.30
CA LEU A 356 4.38 3.66 7.65
C LEU A 356 5.21 3.02 6.53
N MET A 357 5.75 1.82 6.74
CA MET A 357 6.52 1.10 5.71
C MET A 357 5.70 0.73 4.47
N ASP A 358 4.43 0.35 4.61
CA ASP A 358 3.57 -0.01 3.48
C ASP A 358 2.98 1.24 2.77
N GLY A 359 2.68 2.32 3.49
CA GLY A 359 2.33 3.60 2.86
C GLY A 359 3.49 4.23 2.08
N LEU A 360 4.71 4.18 2.62
CA LEU A 360 5.92 4.63 1.91
C LEU A 360 6.14 3.88 0.58
N GLN A 361 5.75 2.60 0.50
CA GLN A 361 5.77 1.84 -0.76
C GLN A 361 4.74 2.35 -1.78
N VAL A 362 3.55 2.74 -1.34
CA VAL A 362 2.51 3.32 -2.22
C VAL A 362 2.96 4.68 -2.76
N GLN A 363 3.38 5.61 -1.90
CA GLN A 363 3.89 6.92 -2.31
C GLN A 363 5.06 6.79 -3.30
N TRP A 364 6.00 5.90 -3.04
CA TRP A 364 7.18 5.71 -3.90
C TRP A 364 6.83 5.11 -5.28
N LEU A 365 5.82 4.24 -5.39
CA LEU A 365 5.35 3.72 -6.68
C LEU A 365 4.69 4.78 -7.56
N LEU A 366 4.10 5.81 -6.93
CA LEU A 366 3.34 6.87 -7.59
C LEU A 366 4.23 8.07 -7.95
N ALA A 367 5.15 8.45 -7.05
CA ALA A 367 6.15 9.52 -7.25
C ALA A 367 7.61 8.99 -7.14
N PRO A 368 8.05 8.08 -8.03
CA PRO A 368 9.38 7.49 -7.98
C PRO A 368 10.47 8.54 -8.25
N GLY A 369 11.32 8.77 -7.24
CA GLY A 369 12.37 9.80 -7.24
C GLY A 369 12.11 10.97 -6.30
N GLU A 370 10.88 11.16 -5.81
CA GLU A 370 10.54 12.16 -4.78
C GLU A 370 10.52 11.57 -3.36
N VAL A 371 10.39 10.24 -3.26
CA VAL A 371 10.36 9.48 -2.00
C VAL A 371 11.63 8.64 -1.87
N ASP A 372 12.30 8.71 -0.72
CA ASP A 372 13.25 7.69 -0.25
C ASP A 372 12.65 7.01 0.99
N MET A 373 12.12 5.80 0.80
CA MET A 373 11.48 5.01 1.84
C MET A 373 12.45 4.72 2.99
N ALA A 374 13.73 4.51 2.70
CA ALA A 374 14.74 4.17 3.69
C ALA A 374 15.21 5.39 4.50
N ALA A 375 15.34 6.58 3.90
CA ALA A 375 15.60 7.80 4.67
C ALA A 375 14.39 8.21 5.53
N ARG A 376 13.15 8.00 5.06
CA ARG A 376 11.94 8.26 5.85
C ARG A 376 11.85 7.32 7.06
N LEU A 377 12.01 6.01 6.87
CA LEU A 377 12.05 5.03 7.96
C LEU A 377 13.18 5.32 8.97
N ARG A 378 14.42 5.56 8.49
CA ARG A 378 15.55 5.98 9.35
C ARG A 378 15.29 7.26 10.12
N SER A 379 14.41 8.14 9.65
CA SER A 379 14.02 9.37 10.36
C SER A 379 13.05 9.05 11.49
N ARG A 380 11.97 8.30 11.21
CA ARG A 380 11.04 7.85 12.25
C ARG A 380 11.73 7.03 13.35
N LEU A 381 12.67 6.15 12.99
CA LEU A 381 13.41 5.35 13.98
C LEU A 381 14.26 6.21 14.94
N ARG A 382 14.84 7.34 14.48
CA ARG A 382 15.62 8.27 15.34
C ARG A 382 14.75 9.11 16.28
N GLU A 383 13.46 9.27 15.99
CA GLU A 383 12.46 9.85 16.89
C GLU A 383 12.01 8.87 17.98
N ILE A 384 12.13 7.57 17.74
CA ILE A 384 11.74 6.49 18.65
C ILE A 384 12.91 6.09 19.58
N ALA A 385 14.14 6.00 19.04
CA ALA A 385 15.28 5.47 19.77
C ALA A 385 16.63 6.11 19.36
N ASP A 386 17.59 6.07 20.29
CA ASP A 386 19.02 6.25 20.00
C ASP A 386 19.62 4.91 19.54
N LEU A 387 19.49 4.63 18.25
CA LEU A 387 20.12 3.47 17.61
C LEU A 387 21.62 3.74 17.39
N PRO A 388 22.54 2.93 17.97
CA PRO A 388 23.99 3.09 17.82
C PRO A 388 24.53 2.63 16.45
#